data_AF-A0A9E2S7C2-F1
#
_entry.id   AF-A0A9E2S7C2-F1
#
_cell.length_a   1.000
_cell.length_b   1.000
_cell.length_c   1.000
_cell.angle_alpha   90.00
_cell.angle_beta   90.00
_cell.angle_gamma   90.00
#
_symmetry.space_group_name_H-M   'P 1'
#
loop_
_entity.id
_entity.type
_entity.pdbx_description
1 polymer ?
#
loop_
_entity_poly.entity_id
_entity_poly.type
_entity_poly.pdbx_seq_one_letter_code
_entity_poly.pdbx_strand_id
1 'polypeptide(L)'
;MANTFFRFKQFLIHQDRCAMKVCTDACVFGAWVAKEWKDGQEKLNVLDIGTGTGLLTLMLAQKVNASFNSVEIDDHAFEQASQNFAESDWKDRISIHHNDITQFSTSQKFDLIVSNPPFYEKDLKSDKHKINLARHDSSLTLSTLLQTCNALLADEGSVVLLLPFHRLADLEKEAQANGLHFAHLLRMKQTTTHDYFRLGAVLRRQPAICIVEDITIKDVSQQYTNEFVELLKDYYLYL
;
A
#
# COMPACT_ATOMS: atom_id res chain seq x y z
N MET A 1 17.86 -18.49 12.01
CA MET A 1 17.18 -18.70 10.71
C MET A 1 16.48 -17.42 10.34
N ALA A 2 16.66 -16.93 9.11
CA ALA A 2 15.89 -15.78 8.66
C ALA A 2 14.40 -16.16 8.67
N ASN A 3 13.53 -15.27 9.15
CA ASN A 3 12.09 -15.52 9.11
C ASN A 3 11.62 -15.47 7.64
N THR A 4 11.48 -16.64 7.01
CA THR A 4 11.16 -16.80 5.58
C THR A 4 9.68 -16.66 5.28
N PHE A 5 8.83 -16.66 6.30
CA PHE A 5 7.39 -16.43 6.14
C PHE A 5 6.79 -15.64 7.30
N PHE A 6 5.59 -15.12 7.09
CA PHE A 6 4.73 -14.57 8.13
C PHE A 6 3.37 -15.27 8.05
N ARG A 7 2.88 -15.81 9.17
CA ARG A 7 1.60 -16.53 9.22
C ARG A 7 0.51 -15.63 9.79
N PHE A 8 -0.50 -15.35 8.97
CA PHE A 8 -1.78 -14.80 9.40
C PHE A 8 -2.74 -15.93 9.80
N LYS A 9 -3.87 -15.57 10.41
CA LYS A 9 -4.93 -16.53 10.78
C LYS A 9 -5.43 -17.31 9.57
N GLN A 10 -5.63 -16.65 8.43
CA GLN A 10 -6.25 -17.24 7.24
C GLN A 10 -5.29 -17.53 6.09
N PHE A 11 -4.13 -16.88 6.04
CA PHE A 11 -3.17 -17.06 4.94
C PHE A 11 -1.72 -16.98 5.44
N LEU A 12 -0.79 -17.34 4.58
CA LEU A 12 0.65 -17.27 4.84
C LEU A 12 1.31 -16.42 3.76
N ILE A 13 2.31 -15.64 4.15
CA ILE A 13 3.15 -14.86 3.24
C ILE A 13 4.56 -15.42 3.30
N HIS A 14 5.02 -16.07 2.23
CA HIS A 14 6.42 -16.31 1.97
C HIS A 14 7.11 -15.00 1.55
N GLN A 15 8.34 -14.78 2.01
CA GLN A 15 9.04 -13.50 1.90
C GLN A 15 10.57 -13.66 1.80
N ASP A 16 11.05 -14.83 1.38
CA ASP A 16 12.47 -15.11 1.21
C ASP A 16 13.04 -14.58 -0.11
N ARG A 17 12.18 -14.30 -1.11
CA ARG A 17 12.58 -13.75 -2.41
C ARG A 17 12.26 -12.26 -2.60
N CYS A 18 11.67 -11.59 -1.61
CA CYS A 18 11.35 -10.17 -1.67
C CYS A 18 12.37 -9.34 -0.86
N ALA A 19 12.75 -8.18 -1.39
CA ALA A 19 13.63 -7.24 -0.68
C ALA A 19 13.00 -6.72 0.62
N MET A 20 11.70 -6.43 0.60
CA MET A 20 10.95 -6.01 1.79
C MET A 20 10.15 -7.17 2.39
N LYS A 21 10.29 -7.35 3.69
CA LYS A 21 9.54 -8.32 4.50
C LYS A 21 8.24 -7.70 5.01
N VAL A 22 7.32 -8.55 5.48
CA VAL A 22 6.12 -8.13 6.20
C VAL A 22 6.52 -7.31 7.42
N CYS A 23 6.01 -6.08 7.46
CA CYS A 23 6.23 -5.11 8.53
C CYS A 23 4.90 -4.62 9.11
N THR A 24 4.94 -4.17 10.37
CA THR A 24 3.74 -3.82 11.13
C THR A 24 2.96 -2.66 10.51
N ASP A 25 3.64 -1.66 9.98
CA ASP A 25 3.04 -0.51 9.29
C ASP A 25 2.28 -0.91 8.02
N ALA A 26 2.83 -1.82 7.22
CA ALA A 26 2.12 -2.36 6.06
C ALA A 26 0.88 -3.18 6.47
N CYS A 27 0.94 -3.90 7.59
CA CYS A 27 -0.22 -4.62 8.12
C CYS A 27 -1.30 -3.66 8.64
N VAL A 28 -0.93 -2.63 9.41
CA VAL A 28 -1.85 -1.58 9.86
C VAL A 28 -2.51 -0.91 8.66
N PHE A 29 -1.72 -0.56 7.64
CA PHE A 29 -2.22 0.04 6.41
C PHE A 29 -3.21 -0.89 5.69
N GLY A 30 -2.83 -2.15 5.41
CA GLY A 30 -3.69 -3.10 4.71
C GLY A 30 -5.03 -3.34 5.44
N ALA A 31 -5.00 -3.43 6.77
CA ALA A 31 -6.22 -3.61 7.56
C ALA A 31 -7.07 -2.33 7.63
N TRP A 32 -6.44 -1.15 7.69
CA TRP A 32 -7.15 0.13 7.62
C TRP A 32 -7.86 0.29 6.27
N VAL A 33 -7.17 0.01 5.15
CA VAL A 33 -7.82 0.01 3.84
C VAL A 33 -8.94 -1.04 3.79
N ALA A 34 -8.71 -2.26 4.26
CA ALA A 34 -9.76 -3.27 4.31
C ALA A 34 -11.01 -2.81 5.09
N LYS A 35 -10.83 -2.15 6.24
CA LYS A 35 -11.92 -1.62 7.07
C LYS A 35 -12.78 -0.60 6.34
N GLU A 36 -12.18 0.27 5.52
CA GLU A 36 -12.89 1.31 4.78
C GLU A 36 -13.77 0.75 3.65
N TRP A 37 -13.40 -0.39 3.04
CA TRP A 37 -14.09 -0.96 1.87
C TRP A 37 -14.81 -2.30 2.12
N LYS A 38 -14.76 -2.88 3.32
CA LYS A 38 -15.35 -4.20 3.62
C LYS A 38 -16.88 -4.27 3.47
N ASP A 39 -17.60 -3.18 3.73
CA ASP A 39 -19.06 -3.17 3.82
C ASP A 39 -19.74 -2.84 2.47
N GLY A 40 -18.94 -2.68 1.40
CA GLY A 40 -19.43 -2.45 0.05
C GLY A 40 -20.23 -3.64 -0.49
N GLN A 41 -21.39 -3.37 -1.09
CA GLN A 41 -22.23 -4.40 -1.70
C GLN A 41 -21.71 -4.82 -3.08
N GLU A 42 -21.14 -3.88 -3.82
CA GLU A 42 -20.65 -4.12 -5.17
C GLU A 42 -19.25 -4.71 -5.17
N LYS A 43 -18.97 -5.56 -6.17
CA LYS A 43 -17.65 -6.15 -6.35
C LYS A 43 -16.71 -5.11 -6.94
N LEU A 44 -15.66 -4.75 -6.20
CA LEU A 44 -14.69 -3.75 -6.62
C LEU A 44 -13.63 -4.32 -7.58
N ASN A 45 -13.09 -3.46 -8.43
CA ASN A 45 -11.88 -3.67 -9.18
C ASN A 45 -10.71 -2.99 -8.46
N VAL A 46 -9.80 -3.78 -7.92
CA VAL A 46 -8.65 -3.30 -7.15
C VAL A 46 -7.36 -3.48 -7.95
N LEU A 47 -6.51 -2.46 -7.95
CA LEU A 47 -5.14 -2.51 -8.47
C LEU A 47 -4.15 -2.35 -7.32
N ASP A 48 -3.19 -3.27 -7.19
CA ASP A 48 -2.06 -3.18 -6.26
C ASP A 48 -0.77 -2.90 -7.05
N ILE A 49 -0.18 -1.72 -6.86
CA ILE A 49 1.02 -1.28 -7.59
C ILE A 49 2.25 -1.50 -6.72
N GLY A 50 3.21 -2.29 -7.22
CA GLY A 50 4.39 -2.70 -6.47
C GLY A 50 4.01 -3.71 -5.39
N THR A 51 3.38 -4.80 -5.81
CA THR A 51 2.74 -5.77 -4.90
C THR A 51 3.71 -6.42 -3.90
N GLY A 52 5.00 -6.46 -4.22
CA GLY A 52 6.05 -7.06 -3.39
C GLY A 52 5.75 -8.52 -3.09
N THR A 53 5.47 -8.83 -1.82
CA THR A 53 5.09 -10.18 -1.38
C THR A 53 3.63 -10.54 -1.67
N GLY A 54 2.81 -9.59 -2.14
CA GLY A 54 1.36 -9.75 -2.26
C GLY A 54 0.59 -9.48 -0.95
N LEU A 55 1.26 -8.96 0.08
CA LEU A 55 0.69 -8.73 1.41
C LEU A 55 -0.62 -7.92 1.36
N LEU A 56 -0.60 -6.74 0.72
CA LEU A 56 -1.78 -5.87 0.68
C LEU A 56 -2.93 -6.52 -0.06
N THR A 57 -2.66 -7.13 -1.21
CA THR A 57 -3.64 -7.87 -1.99
C THR A 57 -4.33 -8.97 -1.15
N LEU A 58 -3.57 -9.80 -0.42
CA LEU A 58 -4.17 -10.86 0.42
C LEU A 58 -4.90 -10.32 1.65
N MET A 59 -4.40 -9.27 2.29
CA MET A 59 -5.10 -8.63 3.41
C MET A 59 -6.45 -8.05 2.99
N LEU A 60 -6.51 -7.40 1.83
CA LEU A 60 -7.75 -6.87 1.26
C LEU A 60 -8.66 -8.00 0.80
N ALA A 61 -8.12 -9.02 0.15
CA ALA A 61 -8.89 -10.19 -0.28
C ALA A 61 -9.63 -10.84 0.90
N GLN A 62 -9.03 -10.92 2.09
CA GLN A 62 -9.69 -11.48 3.26
C GLN A 62 -11.01 -10.77 3.65
N LYS A 63 -11.16 -9.48 3.34
CA LYS A 63 -12.26 -8.64 3.87
C LYS A 63 -13.11 -7.95 2.82
N VAL A 64 -12.60 -7.79 1.61
CA VAL A 64 -13.21 -6.97 0.55
C VAL A 64 -13.68 -7.87 -0.60
N ASN A 65 -14.94 -7.68 -1.00
CA ASN A 65 -15.49 -8.30 -2.20
C ASN A 65 -14.91 -7.61 -3.45
N ALA A 66 -13.80 -8.13 -3.96
CA ALA A 66 -13.08 -7.53 -5.08
C ALA A 66 -12.45 -8.57 -6.02
N SER A 67 -12.21 -8.14 -7.26
CA SER A 67 -11.19 -8.71 -8.16
C SER A 67 -9.93 -7.86 -8.06
N PHE A 68 -8.77 -8.51 -8.02
CA PHE A 68 -7.47 -7.87 -7.84
C PHE A 68 -6.60 -8.04 -9.08
N ASN A 69 -5.97 -6.94 -9.50
CA ASN A 69 -4.82 -6.96 -10.37
C ASN A 69 -3.62 -6.46 -9.57
N SER A 70 -2.55 -7.22 -9.54
CA SER A 70 -1.32 -6.87 -8.85
C SER A 70 -0.21 -6.70 -9.89
N VAL A 71 0.50 -5.57 -9.86
CA VAL A 71 1.60 -5.28 -10.80
C VAL A 71 2.90 -5.23 -10.02
N GLU A 72 3.87 -6.00 -10.47
CA GLU A 72 5.21 -6.06 -9.89
C GLU A 72 6.26 -6.02 -10.99
N ILE A 73 7.30 -5.23 -10.79
CA ILE A 73 8.38 -5.04 -11.76
C ILE A 73 9.58 -5.93 -11.45
N ASP A 74 9.75 -6.32 -10.18
CA ASP A 74 10.84 -7.22 -9.76
C ASP A 74 10.47 -8.69 -9.96
N ASP A 75 11.31 -9.41 -10.70
CA ASP A 75 11.08 -10.81 -11.09
C ASP A 75 10.94 -11.74 -9.87
N HIS A 76 11.80 -11.58 -8.86
CA HIS A 76 11.78 -12.42 -7.66
C HIS A 76 10.55 -12.14 -6.78
N ALA A 77 10.17 -10.87 -6.62
CA ALA A 77 8.95 -10.49 -5.92
C ALA A 77 7.70 -10.96 -6.67
N PHE A 78 7.68 -10.85 -8.00
CA PHE A 78 6.61 -11.36 -8.84
C PHE A 78 6.41 -12.86 -8.65
N GLU A 79 7.49 -13.66 -8.69
CA GLU A 79 7.41 -15.10 -8.41
C GLU A 79 6.88 -15.38 -7.01
N GLN A 80 7.37 -14.64 -6.01
CA GLN A 80 6.98 -14.83 -4.62
C GLN A 80 5.50 -14.52 -4.37
N ALA A 81 5.02 -13.40 -4.90
CA ALA A 81 3.62 -13.01 -4.82
C ALA A 81 2.75 -14.00 -5.60
N SER A 82 3.18 -14.46 -6.77
CA SER A 82 2.49 -15.51 -7.54
C SER A 82 2.29 -16.78 -6.70
N GLN A 83 3.34 -17.23 -6.00
CA GLN A 83 3.26 -18.36 -5.07
C GLN A 83 2.26 -18.08 -3.94
N ASN A 84 2.40 -16.95 -3.24
CA ASN A 84 1.51 -16.58 -2.12
C ASN A 84 0.04 -16.51 -2.55
N PHE A 85 -0.23 -15.97 -3.74
CA PHE A 85 -1.59 -15.90 -4.29
C PHE A 85 -2.14 -17.29 -4.61
N ALA A 86 -1.36 -18.15 -5.25
CA ALA A 86 -1.78 -19.50 -5.62
C ALA A 86 -2.09 -20.39 -4.39
N GLU A 87 -1.39 -20.16 -3.28
CA GLU A 87 -1.59 -20.86 -2.01
C GLU A 87 -2.73 -20.28 -1.16
N SER A 88 -3.31 -19.13 -1.55
CA SER A 88 -4.40 -18.49 -0.82
C SER A 88 -5.79 -19.01 -1.24
N ASP A 89 -6.76 -18.87 -0.35
CA ASP A 89 -8.19 -19.16 -0.63
C ASP A 89 -8.81 -18.21 -1.67
N TRP A 90 -8.11 -17.15 -2.07
CA TRP A 90 -8.63 -16.10 -2.96
C TRP A 90 -7.96 -16.06 -4.33
N LYS A 91 -7.17 -17.09 -4.67
CA LYS A 91 -6.42 -17.18 -5.94
C LYS A 91 -7.28 -16.87 -7.18
N ASP A 92 -8.53 -17.32 -7.22
CA ASP A 92 -9.43 -17.14 -8.36
C ASP A 92 -9.90 -15.69 -8.56
N ARG A 93 -9.60 -14.80 -7.59
CA ARG A 93 -9.92 -13.37 -7.64
C ARG A 93 -8.70 -12.51 -7.93
N ILE A 94 -7.50 -13.10 -8.02
CA ILE A 94 -6.24 -12.35 -8.08
C ILE A 94 -5.52 -12.68 -9.38
N SER A 95 -5.17 -11.64 -10.13
CA SER A 95 -4.26 -11.72 -11.26
C SER A 95 -2.99 -10.94 -10.94
N ILE A 96 -1.83 -11.50 -11.27
CA ILE A 96 -0.54 -10.84 -11.09
C ILE A 96 0.16 -10.66 -12.43
N HIS A 97 0.77 -9.50 -12.62
CA HIS A 97 1.41 -9.08 -13.85
C HIS A 97 2.86 -8.68 -13.56
N HIS A 98 3.82 -9.38 -14.18
CA HIS A 98 5.21 -8.97 -14.19
C HIS A 98 5.37 -7.83 -15.21
N ASN A 99 5.28 -6.58 -14.76
CA ASN A 99 5.28 -5.42 -15.65
C ASN A 99 5.73 -4.14 -14.93
N ASP A 100 6.26 -3.20 -15.70
CA ASP A 100 6.38 -1.82 -15.27
C ASP A 100 4.98 -1.19 -15.28
N ILE A 101 4.56 -0.63 -14.14
CA ILE A 101 3.25 0.01 -14.03
C ILE A 101 3.04 1.16 -15.03
N THR A 102 4.12 1.84 -15.44
CA THR A 102 4.06 2.90 -16.46
C THR A 102 3.77 2.35 -17.87
N GLN A 103 3.99 1.05 -18.08
CA GLN A 103 3.72 0.32 -19.33
C GLN A 103 2.51 -0.61 -19.21
N PHE A 104 1.93 -0.74 -18.02
CA PHE A 104 0.74 -1.54 -17.78
C PHE A 104 -0.48 -0.92 -18.48
N SER A 105 -0.95 -1.59 -19.53
CA SER A 105 -2.09 -1.15 -20.33
C SER A 105 -3.28 -2.07 -20.12
N THR A 106 -4.42 -1.48 -19.78
CA THR A 106 -5.69 -2.18 -19.64
C THR A 106 -6.84 -1.24 -19.98
N SER A 107 -7.95 -1.79 -20.51
CA SER A 107 -9.20 -1.05 -20.67
C SER A 107 -9.99 -0.92 -19.36
N GLN A 108 -9.65 -1.74 -18.36
CA GLN A 108 -10.32 -1.75 -17.06
C GLN A 108 -9.93 -0.52 -16.24
N LYS A 109 -10.94 0.10 -15.60
CA LYS A 109 -10.74 1.11 -14.58
C LYS A 109 -10.87 0.50 -13.19
N PHE A 110 -10.20 1.11 -12.22
CA PHE A 110 -10.14 0.58 -10.86
C PHE A 110 -10.86 1.50 -9.88
N ASP A 111 -11.72 0.88 -9.07
CA ASP A 111 -12.46 1.55 -7.99
C ASP A 111 -11.52 1.87 -6.81
N LEU A 112 -10.44 1.07 -6.68
CA LEU A 112 -9.43 1.23 -5.66
C LEU A 112 -8.05 0.91 -6.24
N ILE A 113 -7.11 1.83 -6.09
CA ILE A 113 -5.69 1.60 -6.39
C ILE A 113 -4.92 1.72 -5.09
N VAL A 114 -4.21 0.68 -4.68
CA VAL A 114 -3.38 0.66 -3.47
C VAL A 114 -1.91 0.57 -3.83
N SER A 115 -1.06 1.23 -3.06
CA SER A 115 0.40 1.07 -3.20
C SER A 115 1.14 1.36 -1.90
N ASN A 116 2.14 0.55 -1.63
CA ASN A 116 3.20 0.82 -0.65
C ASN A 116 4.52 0.99 -1.43
N PRO A 117 4.70 2.12 -2.14
CA PRO A 117 5.81 2.26 -3.07
C PRO A 117 7.14 2.20 -2.31
N PRO A 118 8.16 1.51 -2.83
CA PRO A 118 9.50 1.57 -2.25
C PRO A 118 9.94 3.04 -2.23
N PHE A 119 10.31 3.53 -1.04
CA PHE A 119 10.63 4.94 -0.86
C PHE A 119 11.99 5.23 -1.49
N TYR A 120 12.00 5.63 -2.77
CA TYR A 120 13.23 5.93 -3.50
C TYR A 120 13.95 7.16 -2.95
N GLU A 121 15.16 6.87 -2.45
CA GLU A 121 16.36 7.66 -2.25
C GLU A 121 16.37 9.10 -2.82
N LYS A 122 15.95 10.07 -2.00
CA LYS A 122 16.57 11.41 -2.00
C LYS A 122 17.18 11.80 -0.64
N ASP A 123 17.08 10.94 0.36
CA ASP A 123 17.59 11.24 1.72
C ASP A 123 19.07 10.90 1.94
N LEU A 124 19.73 10.22 0.98
CA LEU A 124 21.19 10.13 0.97
C LEU A 124 21.76 11.41 0.34
N LYS A 125 21.91 12.44 1.17
CA LYS A 125 22.69 13.64 0.89
C LYS A 125 24.11 13.28 0.45
N SER A 126 24.43 13.52 -0.82
CA SER A 126 25.79 13.88 -1.22
C SER A 126 25.75 14.83 -2.41
N ASP A 127 26.45 15.95 -2.24
CA ASP A 127 26.43 17.16 -3.06
C ASP A 127 26.72 17.00 -4.56
N LYS A 128 26.07 17.87 -5.34
CA LYS A 128 26.54 18.52 -6.58
C LYS A 128 26.86 17.71 -7.84
N HIS A 129 26.72 16.39 -7.90
CA HIS A 129 26.96 15.65 -9.17
C HIS A 129 25.76 14.92 -9.82
N LYS A 130 24.57 14.92 -9.22
CA LYS A 130 23.43 14.11 -9.73
C LYS A 130 22.36 14.85 -10.55
N ILE A 131 22.58 16.11 -10.94
CA ILE A 131 21.60 16.84 -11.77
C ILE A 131 21.53 16.26 -13.21
N ASN A 132 22.60 15.63 -13.70
CA ASN A 132 22.63 15.04 -15.05
C ASN A 132 22.25 13.56 -15.12
N LEU A 133 22.07 12.85 -13.99
CA LEU A 133 21.57 11.46 -13.98
C LEU A 133 20.04 11.36 -13.87
N ALA A 134 19.36 12.46 -13.51
CA ALA A 134 17.90 12.50 -13.36
C ALA A 134 17.11 12.32 -14.67
N ARG A 135 17.79 12.20 -15.82
CA ARG A 135 17.15 11.94 -17.12
C ARG A 135 17.06 10.45 -17.48
N HIS A 136 17.67 9.56 -16.70
CA HIS A 136 17.64 8.10 -16.92
C HIS A 136 17.54 7.31 -15.60
N ASP A 137 16.90 7.86 -14.56
CA ASP A 137 16.68 7.13 -13.32
C ASP A 137 15.38 6.32 -13.43
N SER A 138 15.52 5.00 -13.52
CA SER A 138 14.48 3.98 -13.72
C SER A 138 13.56 3.77 -12.50
N SER A 139 13.50 4.74 -11.57
CA SER A 139 12.67 4.66 -10.37
C SER A 139 11.33 5.39 -10.57
N LEU A 140 10.23 4.72 -10.22
CA LEU A 140 8.89 5.31 -10.25
C LEU A 140 8.79 6.48 -9.26
N THR A 141 8.69 7.71 -9.78
CA THR A 141 8.52 8.91 -8.95
C THR A 141 7.10 9.02 -8.40
N LEU A 142 6.89 9.78 -7.31
CA LEU A 142 5.54 10.02 -6.77
C LEU A 142 4.63 10.71 -7.79
N SER A 143 5.17 11.65 -8.57
CA SER A 143 4.43 12.35 -9.62
C SER A 143 3.97 11.36 -10.70
N THR A 144 4.89 10.54 -11.20
CA THR A 144 4.60 9.50 -12.20
C THR A 144 3.60 8.48 -11.66
N LEU A 145 3.75 8.02 -10.41
CA LEU A 145 2.81 7.12 -9.76
C LEU A 145 1.40 7.71 -9.73
N LEU A 146 1.24 8.95 -9.27
CA LEU A 146 -0.08 9.60 -9.21
C LEU A 146 -0.69 9.83 -10.60
N GLN A 147 0.13 10.18 -11.60
CA GLN A 147 -0.33 10.28 -13.00
C GLN A 147 -0.85 8.94 -13.51
N THR A 148 -0.09 7.86 -13.29
CA THR A 148 -0.49 6.50 -13.68
C THR A 148 -1.75 6.05 -12.93
N CYS A 149 -1.82 6.28 -11.62
CA CYS A 149 -3.01 5.99 -10.83
C CYS A 149 -4.23 6.75 -11.37
N ASN A 150 -4.12 8.06 -11.59
CA ASN A 150 -5.23 8.87 -12.07
C ASN A 150 -5.71 8.44 -13.47
N ALA A 151 -4.80 7.98 -14.34
CA ALA A 151 -5.15 7.45 -15.65
C ALA A 151 -5.91 6.11 -15.57
N LEU A 152 -5.63 5.27 -14.56
CA LEU A 152 -6.25 3.96 -14.37
C LEU A 152 -7.49 3.99 -13.46
N LEU A 153 -7.71 5.09 -12.75
CA LEU A 153 -8.80 5.22 -11.77
C LEU A 153 -10.18 5.32 -12.43
N ALA A 154 -11.17 4.67 -11.83
CA ALA A 154 -12.58 4.91 -12.11
C ALA A 154 -13.00 6.32 -11.66
N ASP A 155 -14.16 6.79 -12.11
CA ASP A 155 -14.62 8.16 -11.86
C ASP A 155 -14.78 8.47 -10.36
N GLU A 156 -15.36 7.53 -9.62
CA GLU A 156 -15.52 7.57 -8.16
C GLU A 156 -14.41 6.80 -7.41
N GLY A 157 -13.34 6.42 -8.13
CA GLY A 157 -12.30 5.58 -7.58
C GLY A 157 -11.42 6.31 -6.55
N SER A 158 -10.71 5.53 -5.75
CA SER A 158 -9.76 6.05 -4.74
C SER A 158 -8.35 5.52 -4.94
N VAL A 159 -7.35 6.38 -4.77
CA VAL A 159 -5.94 6.00 -4.69
C VAL A 159 -5.52 6.00 -3.22
N VAL A 160 -4.91 4.93 -2.75
CA VAL A 160 -4.54 4.77 -1.34
C VAL A 160 -3.06 4.43 -1.20
N LEU A 161 -2.31 5.32 -0.56
CA LEU A 161 -0.84 5.24 -0.49
C LEU A 161 -0.35 5.14 0.95
N LEU A 162 0.63 4.26 1.19
CA LEU A 162 1.44 4.23 2.42
C LEU A 162 2.76 4.97 2.17
N LEU A 163 3.09 5.97 2.99
CA LEU A 163 4.32 6.77 2.86
C LEU A 163 4.94 7.07 4.24
N PRO A 164 6.24 7.43 4.33
CA PRO A 164 6.82 8.02 5.52
C PRO A 164 6.13 9.35 5.82
N PHE A 165 5.90 9.63 7.10
CA PHE A 165 5.12 10.81 7.50
C PHE A 165 5.73 12.13 7.00
N HIS A 166 7.06 12.23 6.96
CA HIS A 166 7.76 13.44 6.49
C HIS A 166 7.47 13.80 5.02
N ARG A 167 6.92 12.86 4.22
CA ARG A 167 6.56 13.08 2.81
C ARG A 167 5.16 13.66 2.62
N LEU A 168 4.43 13.97 3.69
CA LEU A 168 3.07 14.52 3.60
C LEU A 168 3.02 15.76 2.70
N ALA A 169 3.92 16.72 2.89
CA ALA A 169 3.95 17.95 2.09
C ALA A 169 4.23 17.70 0.60
N ASP A 170 5.11 16.72 0.29
CA ASP A 170 5.35 16.30 -1.10
C ASP A 170 4.10 15.67 -1.70
N LEU A 171 3.41 14.82 -0.94
CA LEU A 171 2.17 14.18 -1.38
C LEU A 171 1.06 15.21 -1.61
N GLU A 172 0.90 16.19 -0.74
CA GLU A 172 -0.06 17.30 -0.91
C GLU A 172 0.18 18.06 -2.21
N LYS A 173 1.45 18.41 -2.48
CA LYS A 173 1.84 19.09 -3.71
C LYS A 173 1.56 18.25 -4.96
N GLU A 174 1.96 16.98 -4.96
CA GLU A 174 1.79 16.11 -6.13
C GLU A 174 0.31 15.71 -6.34
N ALA A 175 -0.46 15.52 -5.26
CA ALA A 175 -1.90 15.28 -5.36
C ALA A 175 -2.62 16.48 -6.00
N GLN A 176 -2.32 17.69 -5.53
CA GLN A 176 -2.86 18.92 -6.12
C GLN A 176 -2.49 19.06 -7.60
N ALA A 177 -1.24 18.81 -7.96
CA ALA A 177 -0.76 18.88 -9.34
C ALA A 177 -1.48 17.88 -10.28
N ASN A 178 -2.02 16.79 -9.72
CA ASN A 178 -2.74 15.75 -10.44
C ASN A 178 -4.27 15.87 -10.32
N GLY A 179 -4.80 16.93 -9.71
CA GLY A 179 -6.24 17.12 -9.51
C GLY A 179 -6.85 16.09 -8.55
N LEU A 180 -6.04 15.59 -7.61
CA LEU A 180 -6.47 14.67 -6.56
C LEU A 180 -6.55 15.39 -5.22
N HIS A 181 -7.56 15.03 -4.44
CA HIS A 181 -7.89 15.63 -3.15
C HIS A 181 -7.83 14.58 -2.05
N PHE A 182 -7.33 14.95 -0.88
CA PHE A 182 -7.33 14.08 0.29
C PHE A 182 -8.76 13.87 0.79
N ALA A 183 -9.15 12.62 0.95
CA ALA A 183 -10.43 12.22 1.52
C ALA A 183 -10.27 11.62 2.92
N HIS A 184 -9.16 10.90 3.18
CA HIS A 184 -8.87 10.31 4.48
C HIS A 184 -7.35 10.22 4.68
N LEU A 185 -6.84 10.68 5.83
CA LEU A 185 -5.45 10.60 6.23
C LEU A 185 -5.33 9.83 7.56
N LEU A 186 -4.67 8.67 7.53
CA LEU A 186 -4.24 7.94 8.72
C LEU A 186 -2.81 8.35 9.08
N ARG A 187 -2.55 8.71 10.33
CA ARG A 187 -1.21 9.00 10.84
C ARG A 187 -0.81 7.96 11.89
N MET A 188 0.37 7.36 11.71
CA MET A 188 0.80 6.24 12.53
C MET A 188 1.94 6.62 13.48
N LYS A 189 1.80 6.24 14.75
CA LYS A 189 2.86 6.35 15.78
C LYS A 189 3.35 4.98 16.21
N GLN A 190 4.65 4.85 16.45
CA GLN A 190 5.23 3.63 17.01
C GLN A 190 4.80 3.43 18.47
N THR A 191 4.90 4.50 19.26
CA THR A 191 4.34 4.58 20.62
C THR A 191 3.74 5.97 20.87
N THR A 192 3.03 6.15 21.99
CA THR A 192 2.44 7.44 22.37
C THR A 192 3.44 8.59 22.51
N THR A 193 4.72 8.27 22.72
CA THR A 193 5.82 9.25 22.89
C THR A 193 6.58 9.55 21.60
N HIS A 194 6.34 8.81 20.52
CA HIS A 194 7.01 9.05 19.23
C HIS A 194 6.18 10.00 18.36
N ASP A 195 6.87 10.71 17.47
CA ASP A 195 6.24 11.40 16.36
C ASP A 195 5.67 10.41 15.34
N TYR A 196 4.83 10.93 14.44
CA TYR A 196 4.29 10.14 13.33
C TYR A 196 5.44 9.69 12.41
N PHE A 197 5.49 8.41 12.07
CA PHE A 197 6.55 7.83 11.23
C PHE A 197 6.04 7.34 9.87
N ARG A 198 4.73 7.08 9.76
CA ARG A 198 4.03 6.71 8.53
C ARG A 198 2.71 7.45 8.41
N LEU A 199 2.26 7.59 7.17
CA LEU A 199 0.91 8.01 6.82
C LEU A 199 0.29 7.02 5.83
N GLY A 200 -1.02 6.81 5.95
CA GLY A 200 -1.88 6.25 4.91
C GLY A 200 -2.76 7.37 4.36
N ALA A 201 -2.86 7.54 3.05
CA ALA A 201 -3.66 8.61 2.45
C ALA A 201 -4.60 8.07 1.38
N VAL A 202 -5.89 8.38 1.51
CA VAL A 202 -6.91 8.18 0.48
C VAL A 202 -7.05 9.47 -0.31
N LEU A 203 -6.84 9.38 -1.63
CA LEU A 203 -6.97 10.45 -2.59
C LEU A 203 -8.09 10.16 -3.58
N ARG A 204 -8.88 11.19 -3.94
CA ARG A 204 -10.00 11.10 -4.88
C ARG A 204 -10.01 12.26 -5.87
N ARG A 205 -10.73 12.13 -6.98
CA ARG A 205 -10.91 13.21 -7.95
C ARG A 205 -11.88 14.29 -7.44
N GLN A 206 -12.94 13.91 -6.72
CA GLN A 206 -13.80 14.94 -6.13
C GLN A 206 -13.19 15.48 -4.83
N PRO A 207 -13.28 16.80 -4.62
CA PRO A 207 -13.00 17.39 -3.31
C PRO A 207 -13.90 16.78 -2.24
N ALA A 208 -13.31 16.50 -1.08
CA ALA A 208 -14.01 16.03 0.11
C ALA A 208 -13.41 16.70 1.35
N ILE A 209 -14.17 16.69 2.44
CA ILE A 209 -13.59 16.99 3.75
C ILE A 209 -12.67 15.82 4.10
N CYS A 210 -11.38 16.11 4.28
CA CYS A 210 -10.41 15.11 4.68
C CYS A 210 -10.66 14.69 6.13
N ILE A 211 -11.00 13.42 6.34
CA ILE A 211 -11.04 12.80 7.66
C ILE A 211 -9.59 12.53 8.09
N VAL A 212 -9.25 12.84 9.33
CA VAL A 212 -7.91 12.56 9.88
C VAL A 212 -8.05 11.62 11.06
N GLU A 213 -7.41 10.47 10.98
CA GLU A 213 -7.37 9.42 12.00
C GLU A 213 -5.93 9.19 12.46
N ASP A 214 -5.77 8.90 13.75
CA ASP A 214 -4.48 8.50 14.34
C ASP A 214 -4.54 7.05 14.78
N ILE A 215 -3.42 6.35 14.65
CA ILE A 215 -3.24 5.04 15.26
C ILE A 215 -1.88 4.95 15.94
N THR A 216 -1.87 4.47 17.18
CA THR A 216 -0.64 4.20 17.92
C THR A 216 -0.45 2.70 18.07
N ILE A 217 0.71 2.16 17.68
CA ILE A 217 0.94 0.70 17.68
C ILE A 217 1.08 0.17 19.11
N LYS A 218 1.93 0.81 19.94
CA LYS A 218 2.17 0.38 21.33
C LYS A 218 1.95 1.49 22.35
N ASP A 219 1.54 1.12 23.55
CA ASP A 219 1.45 2.03 24.69
C ASP A 219 2.83 2.26 25.37
N VAL A 220 2.83 3.03 26.47
CA VAL A 220 4.03 3.29 27.28
C VAL A 220 4.60 2.03 27.94
N SER A 221 3.79 1.00 28.10
CA SER A 221 4.14 -0.31 28.69
C SER A 221 4.62 -1.32 27.64
N GLN A 222 4.82 -0.89 26.39
CA GLN A 222 5.21 -1.72 25.24
C GLN A 222 4.18 -2.78 24.83
N GLN A 223 2.93 -2.66 25.30
CA GLN A 223 1.81 -3.50 24.90
C GLN A 223 1.13 -2.93 23.66
N TYR A 224 0.51 -3.79 22.85
CA TYR A 224 -0.32 -3.30 21.73
C TYR A 224 -1.51 -2.52 22.26
N THR A 225 -1.82 -1.39 21.62
CA THR A 225 -2.99 -0.58 22.00
C THR A 225 -4.29 -1.29 21.59
N ASN A 226 -5.40 -0.90 22.22
CA ASN A 226 -6.72 -1.43 21.86
C ASN A 226 -7.08 -1.13 20.40
N GLU A 227 -6.75 0.05 19.88
CA GLU A 227 -6.98 0.43 18.48
C GLU A 227 -6.24 -0.50 17.52
N PHE A 228 -4.97 -0.81 17.82
CA PHE A 228 -4.16 -1.74 17.03
C PHE A 228 -4.73 -3.16 17.08
N VAL A 229 -5.09 -3.64 18.27
CA VAL A 229 -5.67 -4.98 18.47
C VAL A 229 -6.99 -5.09 17.71
N GLU A 230 -7.90 -4.14 17.87
CA GLU A 230 -9.20 -4.15 17.19
C GLU A 230 -9.06 -4.13 15.66
N LEU A 231 -8.06 -3.42 15.13
CA LEU A 231 -7.78 -3.37 13.70
C LEU A 231 -7.21 -4.69 13.17
N LEU A 232 -6.29 -5.34 13.90
CA LEU A 232 -5.54 -6.50 13.42
C LEU A 232 -5.97 -7.87 13.98
N LYS A 233 -6.93 -7.92 14.91
CA LYS A 233 -7.37 -9.18 15.55
C LYS A 233 -7.86 -10.22 14.57
N ASP A 234 -8.37 -9.84 13.40
CA ASP A 234 -8.83 -10.79 12.38
C ASP A 234 -7.69 -11.34 11.51
N TYR A 235 -6.50 -10.74 11.62
CA TYR A 235 -5.33 -11.04 10.80
C TYR A 235 -4.25 -11.79 11.61
N TYR A 236 -3.84 -11.28 12.77
CA TYR A 236 -2.69 -11.81 13.51
C TYR A 236 -3.04 -13.00 14.40
N LEU A 237 -2.19 -14.04 14.43
CA LEU A 237 -2.44 -15.25 15.24
C LEU A 237 -2.62 -14.97 16.75
N TYR A 238 -1.88 -14.01 17.29
CA TYR A 238 -1.75 -13.78 18.74
C TYR A 238 -2.02 -12.31 19.10
N LEU A 239 -3.27 -11.86 18.92
CA LEU A 239 -3.81 -10.58 19.41
C LEU A 239 -5.13 -10.81 20.14
#